data_AF-A0A537M287-F1
#
_entry.id   AF-A0A537M287-F1
#
_cell.length_a   1.000
_cell.length_b   1.000
_cell.length_c   1.000
_cell.angle_alpha   90.00
_cell.angle_beta   90.00
_cell.angle_gamma   90.00
#
_symmetry.space_group_name_H-M   'P 1'
#
loop_
_entity.id
_entity.type
_entity.pdbx_description
1 polymer ?
#
loop_
_entity_poly.entity_id
_entity_poly.type
_entity_poly.pdbx_seq_one_letter_code
_entity_poly.pdbx_strand_id
1 'polypeptide(L)'
;MSEETGGDSGRPLEHLWNLQQVDTRLAAARARRSALDDGSALRVEVEAAARAAAQAVAQLHESQAALRDHELQLATTEAKHKKFEGDLYGGRVSNPKELSSLQEELAALARTRDHLEDRILALFD
;
A
#
# COMPACT_ATOMS: atom_id res chain seq x y z
N MET A 1 -72.90 56.25 -0.81
CA MET A 1 -73.18 55.06 0.00
C MET A 1 -72.50 53.88 -0.65
N SER A 2 -71.50 53.36 0.06
CA SER A 2 -70.81 52.05 -0.08
C SER A 2 -69.93 51.90 -1.33
N GLU A 3 -68.65 52.26 -1.28
CA GLU A 3 -67.49 51.48 -0.74
C GLU A 3 -67.12 50.30 -1.66
N GLU A 4 -66.10 50.49 -2.50
CA GLU A 4 -64.72 49.99 -2.29
C GLU A 4 -64.61 48.47 -2.39
N THR A 5 -63.96 47.97 -3.46
CA THR A 5 -63.16 46.70 -3.54
C THR A 5 -62.71 46.39 -4.98
N GLY A 6 -62.38 47.39 -5.80
CA GLY A 6 -61.76 47.17 -7.12
C GLY A 6 -60.23 47.04 -7.09
N GLY A 7 -59.60 47.27 -5.93
CA GLY A 7 -58.14 47.38 -5.79
C GLY A 7 -57.43 46.17 -5.21
N ASP A 8 -58.14 45.10 -4.85
CA ASP A 8 -57.57 43.99 -4.05
C ASP A 8 -57.29 42.71 -4.85
N SER A 9 -57.95 42.46 -6.00
CA SER A 9 -57.75 41.23 -6.77
C SER A 9 -56.40 41.13 -7.50
N GLY A 10 -55.72 42.27 -7.73
CA GLY A 10 -54.40 42.32 -8.39
C GLY A 10 -53.22 41.97 -7.47
N ARG A 11 -53.33 42.25 -6.16
CA ARG A 11 -52.26 41.98 -5.18
C ARG A 11 -52.00 40.48 -4.98
N PRO A 12 -53.02 39.61 -4.82
CA PRO A 12 -52.81 38.16 -4.79
C PRO A 12 -52.16 37.64 -6.07
N LEU A 13 -52.53 38.18 -7.24
CA LEU A 13 -51.94 37.77 -8.52
C LEU A 13 -50.46 38.18 -8.62
N GLU A 14 -50.12 39.40 -8.18
CA GLU A 14 -48.75 39.89 -8.10
C GLU A 14 -47.90 39.06 -7.11
N HIS A 15 -48.45 38.72 -5.94
CA HIS A 15 -47.78 37.84 -4.97
C HIS A 15 -47.55 36.43 -5.51
N LEU A 16 -48.55 35.84 -6.17
CA LEU A 16 -48.43 34.52 -6.80
C LEU A 16 -47.41 34.53 -7.95
N TRP A 17 -47.41 35.58 -8.76
CA TRP A 17 -46.42 35.75 -9.83
C TRP A 17 -44.99 35.89 -9.26
N ASN A 18 -44.81 36.71 -8.22
CA ASN A 18 -43.51 36.84 -7.54
C ASN A 18 -43.04 35.51 -6.93
N LEU A 19 -43.94 34.75 -6.31
CA LEU A 19 -43.64 33.41 -5.80
C LEU A 19 -43.20 32.47 -6.93
N GLN A 20 -43.94 32.43 -8.03
CA GLN A 20 -43.59 31.61 -9.20
C GLN A 20 -42.20 31.96 -9.76
N GLN A 21 -41.84 33.25 -9.80
CA GLN A 21 -40.52 33.68 -10.24
C GLN A 21 -39.41 33.15 -9.33
N VAL A 22 -39.62 33.19 -8.01
CA VAL A 22 -38.68 32.63 -7.03
C VAL A 22 -38.57 31.12 -7.18
N ASP A 23 -39.69 30.41 -7.30
CA ASP A 23 -39.72 28.96 -7.45
C ASP A 23 -39.02 28.51 -8.74
N THR A 24 -39.21 29.23 -9.84
CA THR A 24 -38.55 28.95 -11.12
C THR A 24 -37.04 29.11 -10.99
N ARG A 25 -36.57 30.17 -10.33
CA ARG A 25 -35.14 30.39 -10.07
C ARG A 25 -34.56 29.33 -9.14
N LEU A 26 -35.31 28.93 -8.11
CA LEU A 26 -34.92 27.89 -7.17
C LEU A 26 -34.83 26.52 -7.85
N ALA A 27 -35.78 26.16 -8.71
CA ALA A 27 -35.75 24.95 -9.52
C ALA A 27 -34.52 24.93 -10.44
N ALA A 28 -34.25 26.03 -11.14
CA ALA A 28 -33.06 26.15 -12.00
C ALA A 28 -31.74 26.07 -11.20
N ALA A 29 -31.68 26.67 -10.01
CA ALA A 29 -30.51 26.56 -9.14
C ALA A 29 -30.30 25.13 -8.62
N ARG A 30 -31.38 24.43 -8.25
CA ARG A 30 -31.33 23.02 -7.83
C ARG A 30 -30.86 22.11 -8.96
N ALA A 31 -31.39 22.28 -10.17
CA ALA A 31 -30.99 21.50 -11.34
C ALA A 31 -29.52 21.73 -11.70
N ARG A 32 -29.05 22.98 -11.66
CA ARG A 32 -27.61 23.28 -11.85
C ARG A 32 -26.75 22.62 -10.79
N ARG A 33 -27.16 22.69 -9.52
CA ARG A 33 -26.42 22.07 -8.41
C ARG A 33 -26.37 20.55 -8.52
N SER A 34 -27.45 19.88 -8.92
CA SER A 34 -27.46 18.42 -9.10
C SER A 34 -26.66 17.95 -10.31
N ALA A 35 -26.41 18.83 -11.28
CA ALA A 35 -25.56 18.54 -12.43
C ALA A 35 -24.07 18.78 -12.15
N LEU A 36 -23.73 19.39 -11.00
CA LEU A 36 -22.33 19.51 -10.59
C LEU A 36 -21.81 18.15 -10.14
N ASP A 37 -20.57 17.85 -10.52
CA ASP A 37 -19.81 16.77 -9.93
C ASP A 37 -19.56 17.08 -8.45
N ASP A 38 -20.00 16.18 -7.57
CA ASP A 38 -19.80 16.29 -6.12
C ASP A 38 -18.44 15.73 -5.67
N GLY A 39 -17.65 15.21 -6.61
CA GLY A 39 -16.34 14.64 -6.39
C GLY A 39 -16.37 13.30 -5.67
N SER A 40 -17.55 12.68 -5.50
CA SER A 40 -17.69 11.38 -4.82
C SER A 40 -16.91 10.27 -5.53
N ALA A 41 -17.00 10.20 -6.86
CA ALA A 41 -16.27 9.24 -7.67
C ALA A 41 -14.74 9.42 -7.51
N LEU A 42 -14.25 10.66 -7.64
CA LEU A 42 -12.84 10.98 -7.43
C LEU A 42 -12.37 10.62 -6.01
N ARG A 43 -13.22 10.85 -4.99
CA ARG A 43 -12.90 10.50 -3.60
C ARG A 43 -12.73 8.99 -3.43
N VAL A 44 -13.60 8.19 -4.05
CA VAL A 44 -13.48 6.72 -4.07
C VAL A 44 -12.18 6.28 -4.76
N GLU A 45 -11.84 6.89 -5.89
CA GLU A 45 -10.59 6.59 -6.62
C GLU A 45 -9.34 6.93 -5.78
N VAL A 46 -9.31 8.11 -5.15
CA VAL A 46 -8.20 8.52 -4.28
C VAL A 46 -8.07 7.57 -3.09
N GLU A 47 -9.17 7.19 -2.46
CA GLU A 47 -9.13 6.21 -1.36
C GLU A 47 -8.65 4.83 -1.81
N ALA A 48 -9.05 4.37 -3.00
CA ALA A 48 -8.56 3.12 -3.57
C ALA A 48 -7.06 3.16 -3.87
N ALA A 49 -6.58 4.25 -4.48
CA ALA A 49 -5.16 4.46 -4.75
C ALA A 49 -4.35 4.54 -3.45
N ALA A 50 -4.86 5.23 -2.42
CA ALA A 50 -4.22 5.31 -1.12
C ALA A 50 -4.09 3.93 -0.45
N ARG A 51 -5.14 3.09 -0.52
CA ARG A 51 -5.09 1.71 -0.02
C ARG A 51 -4.07 0.86 -0.76
N ALA A 52 -4.05 0.94 -2.10
CA ALA A 52 -3.08 0.20 -2.91
C ALA A 52 -1.63 0.63 -2.61
N ALA A 53 -1.38 1.93 -2.47
CA ALA A 53 -0.08 2.46 -2.08
C ALA A 53 0.35 1.96 -0.69
N ALA A 54 -0.55 1.98 0.29
CA ALA A 54 -0.26 1.48 1.64
C ALA A 54 0.08 -0.03 1.63
N GLN A 55 -0.63 -0.83 0.82
CA GLN A 55 -0.34 -2.26 0.66
C GLN A 55 1.03 -2.48 0.02
N ALA A 56 1.36 -1.74 -1.05
CA ALA A 56 2.66 -1.85 -1.72
C ALA A 56 3.82 -1.46 -0.79
N VAL A 57 3.65 -0.42 0.03
CA VAL A 57 4.65 -0.01 1.03
C VAL A 57 4.84 -1.09 2.10
N ALA A 58 3.76 -1.71 2.57
CA ALA A 58 3.84 -2.79 3.55
C ALA A 58 4.58 -4.01 2.99
N GLN A 59 4.27 -4.42 1.76
CA GLN A 59 4.96 -5.52 1.06
C GLN A 59 6.43 -5.21 0.85
N LEU A 60 6.76 -3.99 0.42
CA LEU A 60 8.15 -3.56 0.25
C LEU A 60 8.93 -3.66 1.57
N HIS A 61 8.35 -3.20 2.67
CA HIS A 61 8.98 -3.27 3.98
C HIS A 61 9.21 -4.72 4.43
N GLU A 62 8.23 -5.61 4.19
CA GLU A 62 8.36 -7.04 4.49
C GLU A 62 9.49 -7.69 3.67
N SER A 63 9.53 -7.47 2.36
CA SER A 63 10.59 -7.99 1.49
C SER A 63 11.97 -7.44 1.86
N GLN A 64 12.07 -6.15 2.21
CA GLN A 64 13.32 -5.55 2.68
C GLN A 64 13.80 -6.15 4.00
N ALA A 65 12.90 -6.42 4.94
CA ALA A 65 13.25 -7.06 6.19
C ALA A 65 13.72 -8.50 5.98
N ALA A 66 13.03 -9.26 5.13
CA ALA A 66 13.43 -10.62 4.75
C ALA A 66 14.79 -10.65 4.04
N LEU A 67 15.02 -9.72 3.11
CA LEU A 67 16.30 -9.58 2.41
C LEU A 67 17.44 -9.34 3.40
N ARG A 68 17.27 -8.37 4.31
CA ARG A 68 18.26 -8.01 5.33
C ARG A 68 18.61 -9.21 6.23
N ASP A 69 17.60 -9.98 6.64
CA ASP A 69 17.78 -11.18 7.45
C ASP A 69 18.56 -12.26 6.70
N HIS A 70 18.19 -12.55 5.45
CA HIS A 70 18.87 -13.55 4.63
C HIS A 70 20.32 -13.14 4.30
N GLU A 71 20.58 -11.89 3.99
CA GLU A 71 21.93 -11.36 3.78
C GLU A 71 22.81 -11.53 5.03
N LEU A 72 22.26 -11.24 6.22
CA LEU A 72 23.00 -11.40 7.48
C LEU A 72 23.32 -12.87 7.78
N GLN A 73 22.34 -13.76 7.54
CA GLN A 73 22.53 -15.20 7.68
C GLN A 73 23.56 -15.73 6.68
N LEU A 74 23.54 -15.23 5.44
CA LEU A 74 24.49 -15.58 4.40
C LEU A 74 25.91 -15.18 4.81
N ALA A 75 26.12 -13.91 5.20
CA ALA A 75 27.41 -13.42 5.66
C ALA A 75 27.95 -14.21 6.87
N THR A 76 27.07 -14.59 7.81
CA THR A 76 27.43 -15.41 8.96
C THR A 76 27.84 -16.83 8.53
N THR A 77 27.11 -17.43 7.59
CA THR A 77 27.37 -18.75 7.03
C THR A 77 28.70 -18.78 6.29
N GLU A 78 28.97 -17.78 5.46
CA GLU A 78 30.23 -17.63 4.73
C GLU A 78 31.42 -17.43 5.68
N ALA A 79 31.26 -16.62 6.71
CA ALA A 79 32.31 -16.42 7.72
C ALA A 79 32.66 -17.73 8.44
N LYS A 80 31.64 -18.53 8.81
CA LYS A 80 31.84 -19.86 9.40
C LYS A 80 32.50 -20.83 8.43
N HIS A 81 32.05 -20.84 7.17
CA HIS A 81 32.61 -21.69 6.12
C HIS A 81 34.10 -21.42 5.95
N LYS A 82 34.48 -20.15 5.76
CA LYS A 82 35.87 -19.73 5.61
C LYS A 82 36.75 -20.09 6.81
N LYS A 83 36.19 -19.98 8.03
CA LYS A 83 36.90 -20.40 9.25
C LYS A 83 37.20 -21.90 9.23
N PHE A 84 36.21 -22.73 8.93
CA PHE A 84 36.36 -24.18 8.90
C PHE A 84 37.23 -24.68 7.76
N GLU A 85 37.18 -24.05 6.58
CA GLU A 85 38.15 -24.31 5.52
C GLU A 85 39.58 -24.01 5.99
N GLY A 86 39.78 -22.89 6.68
CA GLY A 86 41.07 -22.54 7.27
C GLY A 86 41.57 -23.54 8.32
N ASP A 87 40.67 -24.07 9.15
CA ASP A 87 41.00 -25.10 10.15
C ASP A 87 41.31 -26.46 9.50
N LEU A 88 40.56 -26.84 8.46
CA LEU A 88 40.72 -28.10 7.72
C LEU A 88 42.02 -28.12 6.92
N TYR A 89 42.30 -27.07 6.14
CA TYR A 89 43.47 -27.01 5.25
C TYR A 89 44.71 -26.41 5.91
N GLY A 90 44.56 -25.69 7.04
CA GLY A 90 45.66 -25.12 7.80
C GLY A 90 46.41 -26.10 8.69
N GLY A 91 46.01 -27.39 8.70
CA GLY A 91 46.66 -28.43 9.50
C GLY A 91 46.47 -28.30 11.02
N ARG A 92 45.53 -27.44 11.45
CA ARG A 92 45.22 -27.22 12.87
C ARG A 92 44.49 -28.42 13.49
N VAL A 93 43.72 -29.15 12.67
CA VAL A 93 43.05 -30.39 13.06
C VAL A 93 43.77 -31.56 12.41
N SER A 94 44.27 -32.48 13.24
CA SER A 94 45.05 -33.65 12.80
C SER A 94 44.36 -34.98 13.07
N ASN A 95 43.28 -34.97 13.86
CA ASN A 95 42.49 -36.17 14.17
C ASN A 95 41.60 -36.54 12.97
N PRO A 96 41.73 -37.74 12.39
CA PRO A 96 40.92 -38.16 11.24
C PRO A 96 39.41 -38.05 11.45
N LYS A 97 38.92 -38.29 12.68
CA LYS A 97 37.50 -38.20 13.00
C LYS A 97 37.00 -36.76 12.97
N GLU A 98 37.78 -35.84 13.52
CA GLU A 98 37.46 -34.40 13.53
C GLU A 98 37.54 -33.80 12.12
N LEU A 99 38.48 -34.26 11.29
CA LEU A 99 38.56 -33.88 9.87
C LEU A 99 37.29 -34.29 9.11
N SER A 100 36.80 -35.52 9.31
CA SER A 100 35.55 -35.99 8.71
C SER A 100 34.36 -35.12 9.15
N SER A 101 34.26 -34.83 10.46
CA SER A 101 33.20 -33.97 10.98
C SER A 101 33.26 -32.54 10.41
N LEU A 102 34.45 -31.96 10.26
CA LEU A 102 34.62 -30.65 9.63
C LEU A 102 34.22 -30.64 8.15
N GLN A 103 34.54 -31.70 7.40
CA GLN A 103 34.13 -31.84 6.00
C GLN A 103 32.60 -31.93 5.86
N GLU A 104 31.95 -32.71 6.74
CA GLU A 104 30.48 -32.80 6.79
C GLU A 104 29.84 -31.45 7.13
N GLU A 105 30.42 -30.72 8.07
CA GLU A 105 29.93 -29.40 8.47
C GLU A 105 30.11 -28.36 7.36
N LEU A 106 31.25 -28.37 6.65
CA LEU A 106 31.45 -27.53 5.45
C LEU A 106 30.41 -27.83 4.37
N ALA A 107 30.13 -29.10 4.08
CA ALA A 107 29.11 -29.49 3.12
C ALA A 107 27.69 -29.03 3.55
N ALA A 108 27.39 -29.06 4.86
CA ALA A 108 26.14 -28.53 5.39
C ALA A 108 26.04 -27.01 5.26
N LEU A 109 27.12 -26.28 5.56
CA LEU A 109 27.19 -24.82 5.40
C LEU A 109 27.06 -24.41 3.93
N ALA A 110 27.68 -25.14 2.99
CA ALA A 110 27.54 -24.88 1.55
C ALA A 110 26.08 -25.03 1.09
N ARG A 111 25.38 -26.10 1.48
CA ARG A 111 23.95 -26.26 1.20
C ARG A 111 23.09 -25.14 1.81
N THR A 112 23.47 -24.66 2.99
CA THR A 112 22.76 -23.57 3.67
C THR A 112 22.96 -22.24 2.93
N ARG A 113 24.18 -21.97 2.45
CA ARG A 113 24.50 -20.82 1.60
C ARG A 113 23.64 -20.82 0.34
N ASP A 114 23.65 -21.93 -0.41
CA ASP A 114 22.88 -22.05 -1.66
C ASP A 114 21.39 -21.80 -1.42
N HIS A 115 20.84 -22.36 -0.33
CA HIS A 115 19.44 -22.12 0.04
C HIS A 115 19.13 -20.65 0.39
N LEU A 116 20.06 -19.95 1.05
CA LEU A 116 19.90 -18.53 1.38
C LEU A 116 19.98 -17.65 0.12
N GLU A 117 20.87 -17.98 -0.80
CA GLU A 117 20.97 -17.32 -2.11
C GLU A 117 19.67 -17.48 -2.92
N ASP A 118 19.12 -18.70 -2.97
CA ASP A 118 17.82 -18.97 -3.62
C ASP A 118 16.68 -18.17 -2.98
N ARG A 119 16.65 -18.08 -1.64
CA ARG A 119 15.65 -17.28 -0.91
C ARG A 119 15.79 -15.79 -1.18
N ILE A 120 17.01 -15.28 -1.31
CA ILE A 120 17.27 -13.89 -1.67
C ILE A 120 16.77 -13.62 -3.10
N LEU A 121 17.09 -14.50 -4.05
CA LEU A 121 16.62 -14.37 -5.44
C LEU A 121 15.09 -14.38 -5.53
N ALA A 122 14.43 -15.25 -4.78
CA ALA A 122 12.97 -15.34 -4.76
C ALA A 122 12.26 -14.09 -4.19
N LEU A 123 12.96 -13.17 -3.52
CA LEU A 123 12.38 -11.89 -3.07
C LEU A 123 12.29 -10.83 -4.19
N PHE A 124 12.94 -11.08 -5.34
CA PHE A 124 12.95 -10.17 -6.48
C PHE A 124 12.00 -10.56 -7.62
N ASP A 125 11.42 -11.77 -7.56
CA ASP A 125 10.40 -12.26 -8.49
C ASP A 125 8.98 -11.86 -8.05
#